data_AF-A0A945KKI1-F1
#
_entry.id   AF-A0A945KKI1-F1
#
_cell.length_a   1.000
_cell.length_b   1.000
_cell.length_c   1.000
_cell.angle_alpha   90.00
_cell.angle_beta   90.00
_cell.angle_gamma   90.00
#
_symmetry.space_group_name_H-M   'P 1'
#
loop_
_entity.id
_entity.type
_entity.pdbx_description
1 polymer ?
#
loop_
_entity_poly.entity_id
_entity_poly.type
_entity_poly.pdbx_seq_one_letter_code
_entity_poly.pdbx_strand_id
1 'polypeptide(L)'
;MRRILIPVVAVALAASLTAQNMRAPQQVDMGLGKTFNGGLVADNGFQAVMYKEDLTFDIYVNTSVDGGLTWRGAVKVSQDTTGAKKYAYNYSLALSGGILHASYRSEQVSDRDDVFYTRSLDGGLTWEAEQMIDKGYPAANGANATYVARLMADGNDVYMYMLVDNGPEEVWLSASHDAGASWGPALQVTPVGGADVDKLAMTANGMDVYCAYDDDRNVSGDDELWFRMSHDGGATWMGPEVQLDASGPGVGDVDGGNLWMGCDGSTVMVSWLEDEVPTAAADEEMHVIVSTDGGHNWGADTVLMTGSDADNQWLNVVAGRLSVAWEDNATGADEMMVASSSDNGATWVTAQVSNGGAAYPRLVGSADTLAAAWGGMGAPEFPMAAMSQDGGATWSAQADMAMGTQDAFDADYIEVAYDAVYNNVFGAWLSDDLGQNQQYVGGFRGASLNPMGTFAAGNPVHWEVAGYPVSEAGKNFVVIASGSVGVLPIPGDGRNLGVTYDAYVDATRGGMLMGAINADGTGSTGTIGWPGSVPVGSTVQFVAISLLGAGSYGSITDVMPVTVQ
;
A
#
# COMPACT_ATOMS: atom_id res chain seq x y z
N MET A 1 -7.43 -28.67 -27.85
CA MET A 1 -5.98 -28.45 -27.59
C MET A 1 -5.66 -27.00 -27.90
N ARG A 2 -6.01 -26.07 -26.99
CA ARG A 2 -5.40 -24.74 -26.97
C ARG A 2 -3.97 -24.95 -26.47
N ARG A 3 -2.99 -24.40 -27.18
CA ARG A 3 -1.59 -24.43 -26.75
C ARG A 3 -1.46 -23.39 -25.64
N ILE A 4 -1.39 -23.83 -24.39
CA ILE A 4 -0.97 -22.98 -23.28
C ILE A 4 0.50 -22.64 -23.56
N LEU A 5 0.75 -21.38 -23.88
CA LEU A 5 2.09 -20.83 -24.00
C LEU A 5 2.54 -20.56 -22.57
N ILE A 6 3.28 -21.49 -21.97
CA ILE A 6 3.93 -21.25 -20.68
C ILE A 6 5.07 -20.25 -20.96
N PRO A 7 5.01 -19.00 -20.48
CA PRO A 7 6.14 -18.11 -20.58
C PRO A 7 7.30 -18.72 -19.81
N VAL A 8 8.50 -18.69 -20.40
CA VAL A 8 9.72 -19.08 -19.68
C VAL A 8 9.97 -18.00 -18.62
N VAL A 9 9.52 -18.24 -17.39
CA VAL A 9 9.79 -17.37 -16.25
C VAL A 9 11.23 -17.63 -15.81
N ALA A 10 12.14 -16.75 -16.19
CA ALA A 10 13.48 -16.74 -15.63
C ALA A 10 13.42 -15.94 -14.33
N VAL A 11 13.35 -16.64 -13.20
CA VAL A 11 13.50 -16.01 -11.88
C VAL A 11 14.94 -15.53 -11.76
N ALA A 12 15.13 -14.22 -11.82
CA ALA A 12 16.40 -13.60 -11.50
C ALA A 12 16.40 -13.24 -10.02
N LEU A 13 17.47 -13.59 -9.28
CA LEU A 13 17.75 -12.89 -8.03
C LEU A 13 17.98 -11.42 -8.36
N ALA A 14 17.24 -10.53 -7.69
CA ALA A 14 17.44 -9.10 -7.84
C ALA A 14 18.90 -8.73 -7.50
N ALA A 15 19.52 -7.92 -8.35
CA ALA A 15 20.81 -7.32 -8.02
C ALA A 15 20.59 -6.26 -6.94
N SER A 16 21.21 -6.42 -5.76
CA SER A 16 20.99 -5.51 -4.64
C SER A 16 21.63 -4.15 -4.86
N LEU A 17 20.81 -3.09 -4.76
CA LEU A 17 21.26 -1.71 -4.61
C LEU A 17 21.52 -1.37 -3.14
N THR A 18 22.09 -0.20 -2.88
CA THR A 18 22.40 0.31 -1.52
C THR A 18 21.19 0.33 -0.60
N ALA A 19 21.42 0.16 0.70
CA ALA A 19 20.39 0.23 1.74
C ALA A 19 19.67 1.59 1.78
N GLN A 20 18.38 1.56 2.16
CA GLN A 20 17.55 2.74 2.37
C GLN A 20 17.81 3.38 3.74
N ASN A 21 17.44 4.66 3.83
CA ASN A 21 17.46 5.40 5.09
C ASN A 21 16.12 5.22 5.80
N MET A 22 15.97 4.12 6.54
CA MET A 22 14.77 3.87 7.34
C MET A 22 14.56 4.95 8.39
N ARG A 23 13.29 5.36 8.57
CA ARG A 23 12.90 6.26 9.66
C ARG A 23 12.74 5.47 10.95
N ALA A 24 13.14 6.08 12.05
CA ALA A 24 12.94 5.49 13.37
C ALA A 24 11.45 5.18 13.60
N PRO A 25 11.11 3.96 14.01
CA PRO A 25 9.73 3.57 14.23
C PRO A 25 9.12 4.37 15.39
N GLN A 26 7.82 4.65 15.30
CA GLN A 26 7.06 5.39 16.29
C GLN A 26 5.84 4.57 16.71
N GLN A 27 5.64 4.41 18.02
CA GLN A 27 4.38 3.91 18.56
C GLN A 27 3.32 5.01 18.44
N VAL A 28 2.17 4.70 17.83
CA VAL A 28 1.11 5.69 17.51
C VAL A 28 -0.22 5.39 18.17
N ASP A 29 -0.33 4.27 18.88
CA ASP A 29 -1.45 4.01 19.78
C ASP A 29 -1.28 4.69 21.15
N MET A 30 -2.24 4.46 22.05
CA MET A 30 -2.24 5.02 23.40
C MET A 30 -1.48 4.16 24.42
N GLY A 31 -0.95 2.99 24.04
CA GLY A 31 -0.28 2.04 24.93
C GLY A 31 -1.16 1.46 26.05
N LEU A 32 -2.49 1.55 25.91
CA LEU A 32 -3.46 1.20 26.97
C LEU A 32 -3.87 -0.28 26.96
N GLY A 33 -3.59 -1.02 25.89
CA GLY A 33 -4.02 -2.41 25.70
C GLY A 33 -3.47 -2.99 24.40
N LYS A 34 -3.93 -4.20 24.05
CA LYS A 34 -3.64 -4.81 22.75
C LYS A 34 -4.32 -4.00 21.64
N THR A 35 -3.60 -3.74 20.56
CA THR A 35 -4.17 -3.19 19.33
C THR A 35 -4.32 -4.26 18.26
N PHE A 36 -5.30 -4.05 17.39
CA PHE A 36 -5.48 -4.81 16.16
C PHE A 36 -5.47 -3.82 15.01
N ASN A 37 -4.70 -4.13 13.96
CA ASN A 37 -4.42 -3.17 12.92
C ASN A 37 -5.65 -2.89 12.05
N GLY A 38 -5.67 -1.70 11.45
CA GLY A 38 -6.63 -1.26 10.44
C GLY A 38 -5.91 -0.74 9.20
N GLY A 39 -6.56 0.12 8.43
CA GLY A 39 -5.98 0.68 7.20
C GLY A 39 -4.90 1.74 7.44
N LEU A 40 -3.98 1.85 6.48
CA LEU A 40 -2.98 2.92 6.36
C LEU A 40 -3.19 3.63 5.02
N VAL A 41 -3.23 4.95 5.04
CA VAL A 41 -3.38 5.78 3.83
C VAL A 41 -2.36 6.91 3.83
N ALA A 42 -1.91 7.31 2.64
CA ALA A 42 -1.00 8.42 2.44
C ALA A 42 -1.31 9.17 1.15
N ASP A 43 -1.28 10.50 1.20
CA ASP A 43 -1.36 11.36 0.02
C ASP A 43 -0.74 12.72 0.33
N ASN A 44 0.10 13.24 -0.58
CA ASN A 44 0.60 14.61 -0.57
C ASN A 44 1.14 15.11 0.79
N GLY A 45 1.98 14.30 1.44
CA GLY A 45 2.58 14.60 2.74
C GLY A 45 1.66 14.38 3.94
N PHE A 46 0.40 14.00 3.73
CA PHE A 46 -0.55 13.57 4.75
C PHE A 46 -0.55 12.04 4.88
N GLN A 47 -0.63 11.54 6.12
CA GLN A 47 -0.77 10.11 6.41
C GLN A 47 -1.80 9.90 7.51
N ALA A 48 -2.51 8.79 7.45
CA ALA A 48 -3.39 8.36 8.53
C ALA A 48 -3.32 6.84 8.71
N VAL A 49 -3.30 6.43 9.98
CA VAL A 49 -3.35 5.02 10.39
C VAL A 49 -4.58 4.81 11.26
N MET A 50 -5.35 3.78 10.94
CA MET A 50 -6.50 3.32 11.72
C MET A 50 -6.11 2.07 12.50
N TYR A 51 -6.61 1.93 13.72
CA TYR A 51 -6.48 0.71 14.51
C TYR A 51 -7.65 0.55 15.47
N LYS A 52 -7.88 -0.68 15.94
CA LYS A 52 -8.83 -1.02 17.00
C LYS A 52 -8.09 -1.27 18.31
N GLU A 53 -8.62 -0.74 19.41
CA GLU A 53 -8.15 -1.02 20.77
C GLU A 53 -8.99 -2.14 21.42
N ASP A 54 -8.36 -3.10 22.10
CA ASP A 54 -9.03 -4.32 22.59
C ASP A 54 -9.89 -4.15 23.84
N LEU A 55 -9.55 -3.26 24.77
CA LEU A 55 -10.30 -3.13 26.03
C LEU A 55 -11.67 -2.48 25.83
N THR A 56 -11.77 -1.54 24.88
CA THR A 56 -12.99 -0.78 24.60
C THR A 56 -13.65 -1.17 23.28
N PHE A 57 -12.95 -1.94 22.43
CA PHE A 57 -13.30 -2.19 21.03
C PHE A 57 -13.50 -0.90 20.22
N ASP A 58 -12.90 0.21 20.64
CA ASP A 58 -13.02 1.47 19.92
C ASP A 58 -12.05 1.55 18.75
N ILE A 59 -12.49 2.25 17.70
CA ILE A 59 -11.69 2.53 16.52
C ILE A 59 -11.03 3.89 16.69
N TYR A 60 -9.74 3.95 16.43
CA TYR A 60 -8.94 5.16 16.51
C TYR A 60 -8.26 5.44 15.19
N VAL A 61 -8.05 6.72 14.89
CA VAL A 61 -7.20 7.19 13.80
C VAL A 61 -6.17 8.16 14.35
N ASN A 62 -4.90 7.96 13.99
CA ASN A 62 -3.83 8.92 14.23
C ASN A 62 -3.37 9.46 12.87
N THR A 63 -2.92 10.72 12.81
CA THR A 63 -2.56 11.38 11.55
C THR A 63 -1.21 12.10 11.63
N SER A 64 -0.54 12.14 10.50
CA SER A 64 0.68 12.93 10.26
C SER A 64 0.46 13.87 9.07
N VAL A 65 1.11 15.03 9.10
CA VAL A 65 1.05 16.06 8.04
C VAL A 65 2.41 16.54 7.60
N ASP A 66 3.45 15.84 8.03
CA ASP A 66 4.84 16.19 7.78
C ASP A 66 5.62 15.00 7.20
N GLY A 67 4.92 14.09 6.51
CA GLY A 67 5.54 12.92 5.90
C GLY A 67 5.93 11.86 6.92
N GLY A 68 5.12 11.64 7.95
CA GLY A 68 5.33 10.63 8.99
C GLY A 68 6.43 10.97 9.99
N LEU A 69 6.90 12.22 10.05
CA LEU A 69 7.93 12.63 11.00
C LEU A 69 7.34 12.81 12.40
N THR A 70 6.14 13.37 12.51
CA THR A 70 5.41 13.50 13.77
C THR A 70 3.94 13.11 13.59
N TRP A 71 3.34 12.61 14.67
CA TRP A 71 1.93 12.18 14.72
C TRP A 71 1.16 13.01 15.75
N ARG A 72 -0.07 13.40 15.38
CA ARG A 72 -0.88 14.39 16.13
C ARG A 72 -1.56 13.83 17.37
N GLY A 73 -1.48 12.52 17.58
CA GLY A 73 -2.17 11.79 18.63
C GLY A 73 -3.49 11.19 18.13
N ALA A 74 -3.83 10.02 18.65
CA ALA A 74 -4.99 9.28 18.20
C ALA A 74 -6.33 9.91 18.59
N VAL A 75 -7.26 9.93 17.65
CA VAL A 75 -8.64 10.40 17.82
C VAL A 75 -9.58 9.20 17.73
N LYS A 76 -10.46 9.04 18.73
CA LYS A 76 -11.52 8.02 18.70
C LYS A 76 -12.52 8.36 17.59
N VAL A 77 -12.70 7.43 16.66
CA VAL A 77 -13.59 7.53 15.49
C VAL A 77 -14.96 6.95 15.80
N SER A 78 -15.01 5.81 16.51
CA SER A 78 -16.26 5.20 16.96
C SER A 78 -16.98 6.11 17.97
N GLN A 79 -18.30 6.17 17.92
CA GLN A 79 -19.18 7.03 18.72
C GLN A 79 -20.12 6.21 19.59
N ASP A 80 -20.14 4.91 19.35
CA ASP A 80 -20.73 3.88 20.19
C ASP A 80 -20.33 4.02 21.68
N THR A 81 -21.30 3.81 22.57
CA THR A 81 -21.16 3.81 24.03
C THR A 81 -21.57 2.49 24.69
N THR A 82 -21.91 1.48 23.89
CA THR A 82 -22.35 0.14 24.33
C THR A 82 -21.18 -0.77 24.68
N GLY A 83 -19.99 -0.51 24.11
CA GLY A 83 -18.84 -1.40 24.24
C GLY A 83 -18.96 -2.64 23.36
N ALA A 84 -19.77 -2.58 22.31
CA ALA A 84 -19.90 -3.65 21.34
C ALA A 84 -18.60 -3.88 20.58
N LYS A 85 -18.40 -5.14 20.16
CA LYS A 85 -17.24 -5.51 19.35
C LYS A 85 -17.27 -4.77 18.03
N LYS A 86 -16.07 -4.43 17.55
CA LYS A 86 -15.85 -3.79 16.26
C LYS A 86 -14.73 -4.49 15.51
N TYR A 87 -14.79 -4.38 14.20
CA TYR A 87 -13.82 -4.97 13.29
C TYR A 87 -13.45 -3.96 12.21
N ALA A 88 -12.16 -3.69 12.07
CA ALA A 88 -11.57 -2.85 11.04
C ALA A 88 -10.39 -3.61 10.42
N TYR A 89 -10.17 -3.40 9.13
CA TYR A 89 -9.14 -4.08 8.33
C TYR A 89 -8.44 -3.07 7.41
N ASN A 90 -7.54 -3.53 6.54
CA ASN A 90 -6.79 -2.70 5.60
C ASN A 90 -7.69 -1.81 4.71
N TYR A 91 -8.90 -2.27 4.38
CA TYR A 91 -9.89 -1.54 3.58
C TYR A 91 -10.82 -0.62 4.38
N SER A 92 -10.58 -0.41 5.67
CA SER A 92 -11.45 0.40 6.54
C SER A 92 -11.15 1.89 6.50
N LEU A 93 -10.10 2.33 5.81
CA LEU A 93 -9.67 3.72 5.74
C LEU A 93 -9.36 4.09 4.29
N ALA A 94 -9.93 5.19 3.82
CA ALA A 94 -9.63 5.76 2.51
C ALA A 94 -9.34 7.27 2.63
N LEU A 95 -8.52 7.79 1.72
CA LEU A 95 -8.14 9.20 1.65
C LEU A 95 -8.34 9.70 0.22
N SER A 96 -9.15 10.74 0.05
CA SER A 96 -9.35 11.37 -1.24
C SER A 96 -9.62 12.86 -1.05
N GLY A 97 -8.94 13.72 -1.82
CA GLY A 97 -9.16 15.17 -1.77
C GLY A 97 -8.94 15.81 -0.40
N GLY A 98 -8.13 15.20 0.48
CA GLY A 98 -7.92 15.62 1.87
C GLY A 98 -9.04 15.23 2.84
N ILE A 99 -10.04 14.46 2.41
CA ILE A 99 -11.09 13.89 3.24
C ILE A 99 -10.67 12.48 3.65
N LEU A 100 -10.73 12.20 4.95
CA LEU A 100 -10.59 10.84 5.46
C LEU A 100 -11.96 10.19 5.57
N HIS A 101 -12.05 8.97 5.05
CA HIS A 101 -13.24 8.14 5.08
C HIS A 101 -12.92 6.90 5.92
N ALA A 102 -13.74 6.60 6.91
CA ALA A 102 -13.56 5.49 7.83
C ALA A 102 -14.79 4.60 7.84
N SER A 103 -14.58 3.28 7.80
CA SER A 103 -15.64 2.30 7.99
C SER A 103 -15.21 1.13 8.85
N TYR A 104 -16.15 0.57 9.59
CA TYR A 104 -15.90 -0.61 10.42
C TYR A 104 -17.21 -1.39 10.62
N ARG A 105 -17.08 -2.67 10.91
CA ARG A 105 -18.20 -3.52 11.32
C ARG A 105 -18.40 -3.44 12.82
N SER A 106 -19.64 -3.51 13.29
CA SER A 106 -19.97 -3.35 14.72
C SER A 106 -21.23 -4.12 15.13
N GLU A 107 -21.19 -4.75 16.30
CA GLU A 107 -22.32 -5.41 16.98
C GLU A 107 -23.14 -4.39 17.83
N GLN A 108 -23.08 -3.08 17.54
CA GLN A 108 -23.66 -2.04 18.42
C GLN A 108 -25.20 -1.92 18.37
N VAL A 109 -25.84 -2.55 17.38
CA VAL A 109 -27.30 -2.51 17.19
C VAL A 109 -27.93 -3.87 17.50
N SER A 110 -27.26 -4.95 17.09
CA SER A 110 -27.68 -6.34 17.28
C SER A 110 -26.46 -7.25 17.53
N ASP A 111 -26.68 -8.55 17.75
CA ASP A 111 -25.61 -9.55 17.82
C ASP A 111 -25.06 -9.96 16.43
N ARG A 112 -25.42 -9.21 15.39
CA ARG A 112 -24.90 -9.32 14.02
C ARG A 112 -24.10 -8.06 13.69
N ASP A 113 -23.09 -8.23 12.84
CA ASP A 113 -22.21 -7.16 12.40
C ASP A 113 -22.92 -6.24 11.40
N ASP A 114 -23.13 -4.98 11.78
CA ASP A 114 -23.57 -3.91 10.87
C ASP A 114 -22.39 -3.02 10.43
N VAL A 115 -22.44 -2.46 9.22
CA VAL A 115 -21.40 -1.58 8.67
C VAL A 115 -21.67 -0.12 9.00
N PHE A 116 -20.73 0.49 9.73
CA PHE A 116 -20.74 1.92 10.04
C PHE A 116 -19.70 2.66 9.22
N TYR A 117 -20.02 3.89 8.89
CA TYR A 117 -19.20 4.81 8.13
C TYR A 117 -19.20 6.20 8.79
N THR A 118 -18.05 6.86 8.77
CA THR A 118 -17.92 8.29 9.11
C THR A 118 -16.78 8.90 8.29
N ARG A 119 -16.71 10.23 8.26
CA ARG A 119 -15.64 10.97 7.58
C ARG A 119 -15.15 12.15 8.39
N SER A 120 -13.92 12.57 8.08
CA SER A 120 -13.29 13.76 8.60
C SER A 120 -12.96 14.73 7.48
N LEU A 121 -13.38 15.99 7.65
CA LEU A 121 -13.14 17.09 6.72
C LEU A 121 -11.97 17.99 7.14
N ASP A 122 -11.27 17.66 8.23
CA ASP A 122 -10.23 18.49 8.85
C ASP A 122 -8.93 17.72 9.12
N GLY A 123 -8.68 16.66 8.35
CA GLY A 123 -7.47 15.85 8.44
C GLY A 123 -7.42 14.97 9.69
N GLY A 124 -8.57 14.41 10.08
CA GLY A 124 -8.71 13.44 11.17
C GLY A 124 -8.80 14.07 12.57
N LEU A 125 -8.98 15.39 12.68
CA LEU A 125 -9.09 16.06 13.98
C LEU A 125 -10.50 15.89 14.59
N THR A 126 -11.52 15.93 13.74
CA THR A 126 -12.92 15.66 14.10
C THR A 126 -13.60 14.75 13.07
N TRP A 127 -14.62 14.02 13.52
CA TRP A 127 -15.37 13.05 12.71
C TRP A 127 -16.87 13.40 12.75
N GLU A 128 -17.54 13.29 11.61
CA GLU A 128 -18.99 13.49 11.51
C GLU A 128 -19.76 12.36 12.19
N ALA A 129 -21.07 12.54 12.37
CA ALA A 129 -21.94 11.49 12.93
C ALA A 129 -21.91 10.23 12.06
N GLU A 130 -21.88 9.06 12.72
CA GLU A 130 -21.86 7.77 12.04
C GLU A 130 -23.13 7.51 11.23
N GLN A 131 -22.93 6.90 10.06
CA GLN A 131 -23.98 6.40 9.19
C GLN A 131 -23.87 4.88 9.12
N MET A 132 -24.99 4.19 9.26
CA MET A 132 -25.10 2.74 9.05
C MET A 132 -25.45 2.48 7.59
N ILE A 133 -24.61 1.75 6.86
CA ILE A 133 -24.60 1.72 5.39
C ILE A 133 -25.38 0.53 4.81
N ASP A 134 -25.38 -0.58 5.53
CA ASP A 134 -26.03 -1.85 5.16
C ASP A 134 -27.52 -1.90 5.52
N LYS A 135 -28.06 -0.85 6.15
CA LYS A 135 -29.45 -0.85 6.60
C LYS A 135 -30.45 -0.95 5.45
N GLY A 136 -31.14 -2.09 5.40
CA GLY A 136 -32.28 -2.32 4.50
C GLY A 136 -31.95 -3.10 3.23
N TYR A 137 -30.77 -3.73 3.17
CA TYR A 137 -30.30 -4.45 2.00
C TYR A 137 -29.74 -5.82 2.40
N PRO A 138 -30.46 -6.93 2.15
CA PRO A 138 -31.83 -7.01 1.62
C PRO A 138 -32.90 -6.58 2.64
N ALA A 139 -34.15 -6.41 2.17
CA ALA A 139 -35.28 -5.75 2.85
C ALA A 139 -35.76 -6.37 4.20
N ALA A 140 -35.01 -7.29 4.81
CA ALA A 140 -35.29 -7.93 6.09
C ALA A 140 -34.46 -7.31 7.24
N ASN A 141 -34.81 -6.08 7.63
CA ASN A 141 -34.65 -5.50 8.98
C ASN A 141 -33.54 -6.06 9.91
N GLY A 142 -32.26 -5.73 9.68
CA GLY A 142 -31.23 -5.77 10.72
C GLY A 142 -31.05 -7.11 11.44
N ALA A 143 -31.22 -8.22 10.71
CA ALA A 143 -31.01 -9.59 11.20
C ALA A 143 -29.87 -10.33 10.46
N ASN A 144 -29.21 -9.66 9.52
CA ASN A 144 -28.20 -10.21 8.64
C ASN A 144 -26.81 -9.76 9.10
N ALA A 145 -25.79 -10.61 8.96
CA ALA A 145 -24.42 -10.27 9.31
C ALA A 145 -23.66 -9.81 8.07
N THR A 146 -22.94 -8.69 8.16
CA THR A 146 -21.94 -8.33 7.16
C THR A 146 -20.58 -8.94 7.53
N TYR A 147 -20.01 -9.77 6.66
CA TYR A 147 -18.72 -10.44 6.89
C TYR A 147 -17.53 -9.66 6.37
N VAL A 148 -17.72 -8.93 5.27
CA VAL A 148 -16.67 -8.14 4.63
C VAL A 148 -17.24 -6.77 4.28
N ALA A 149 -16.48 -5.73 4.55
CA ALA A 149 -16.77 -4.37 4.10
C ALA A 149 -15.47 -3.78 3.53
N ARG A 150 -15.51 -3.33 2.27
CA ARG A 150 -14.37 -2.71 1.60
C ARG A 150 -14.76 -1.30 1.13
N LEU A 151 -14.00 -0.31 1.60
CA LEU A 151 -14.20 1.11 1.32
C LEU A 151 -13.19 1.59 0.29
N MET A 152 -13.65 2.45 -0.62
CA MET A 152 -12.75 3.25 -1.45
C MET A 152 -13.32 4.64 -1.72
N ALA A 153 -12.44 5.59 -2.04
CA ALA A 153 -12.82 6.95 -2.41
C ALA A 153 -11.94 7.46 -3.56
N ASP A 154 -12.56 8.11 -4.55
CA ASP A 154 -11.88 8.85 -5.61
C ASP A 154 -12.66 10.15 -5.89
N GLY A 155 -12.00 11.29 -5.69
CA GLY A 155 -12.66 12.60 -5.67
C GLY A 155 -13.85 12.65 -4.69
N ASN A 156 -15.04 12.93 -5.22
CA ASN A 156 -16.29 12.97 -4.45
C ASN A 156 -17.02 11.62 -4.42
N ASP A 157 -16.53 10.63 -5.16
CA ASP A 157 -17.17 9.34 -5.29
C ASP A 157 -16.61 8.39 -4.22
N VAL A 158 -17.50 7.80 -3.43
CA VAL A 158 -17.16 6.88 -2.34
C VAL A 158 -18.00 5.61 -2.52
N TYR A 159 -17.34 4.46 -2.50
CA TYR A 159 -17.99 3.17 -2.73
C TYR A 159 -17.72 2.23 -1.56
N MET A 160 -18.75 1.47 -1.20
CA MET A 160 -18.71 0.45 -0.16
C MET A 160 -19.24 -0.85 -0.74
N TYR A 161 -18.37 -1.86 -0.88
CA TYR A 161 -18.81 -3.22 -1.16
C TYR A 161 -18.94 -4.00 0.14
N MET A 162 -20.02 -4.78 0.26
CA MET A 162 -20.39 -5.52 1.45
C MET A 162 -20.74 -6.95 1.08
N LEU A 163 -20.17 -7.91 1.82
CA LEU A 163 -20.56 -9.32 1.77
C LEU A 163 -21.52 -9.57 2.93
N VAL A 164 -22.78 -9.89 2.63
CA VAL A 164 -23.88 -9.96 3.61
C VAL A 164 -24.49 -11.36 3.59
N ASP A 165 -24.68 -11.96 4.77
CA ASP A 165 -25.43 -13.21 4.94
C ASP A 165 -26.94 -12.94 5.09
N ASN A 166 -27.72 -13.38 4.10
CA ASN A 166 -29.18 -13.43 4.14
C ASN A 166 -29.72 -14.85 3.83
N GLY A 167 -28.92 -15.89 4.10
CA GLY A 167 -29.14 -17.24 3.60
C GLY A 167 -27.87 -17.73 2.91
N PRO A 168 -27.77 -17.65 1.57
CA PRO A 168 -26.48 -17.57 0.89
C PRO A 168 -25.88 -16.16 1.04
N GLU A 169 -24.56 -16.09 1.02
CA GLU A 169 -23.74 -14.90 1.04
C GLU A 169 -23.96 -14.08 -0.26
N GLU A 170 -24.28 -12.79 -0.10
CA GLU A 170 -24.56 -11.88 -1.23
C GLU A 170 -23.66 -10.66 -1.19
N VAL A 171 -23.22 -10.21 -2.36
CA VAL A 171 -22.41 -8.99 -2.49
C VAL A 171 -23.30 -7.80 -2.88
N TRP A 172 -23.10 -6.68 -2.18
CA TRP A 172 -23.86 -5.44 -2.35
C TRP A 172 -22.92 -4.24 -2.49
N LEU A 173 -23.27 -3.30 -3.38
CA LEU A 173 -22.60 -2.02 -3.56
C LEU A 173 -23.48 -0.89 -3.02
N SER A 174 -22.95 -0.07 -2.11
CA SER A 174 -23.47 1.26 -1.78
C SER A 174 -22.54 2.33 -2.34
N ALA A 175 -23.11 3.39 -2.91
CA ALA A 175 -22.37 4.48 -3.53
C ALA A 175 -22.79 5.85 -2.97
N SER A 176 -21.82 6.75 -2.86
CA SER A 176 -22.00 8.16 -2.58
C SER A 176 -21.28 8.98 -3.63
N HIS A 177 -21.90 10.08 -4.07
CA HIS A 177 -21.34 11.03 -5.04
C HIS A 177 -21.18 12.45 -4.44
N ASP A 178 -21.20 12.54 -3.11
CA ASP A 178 -21.07 13.79 -2.34
C ASP A 178 -20.04 13.67 -1.20
N ALA A 179 -18.95 12.95 -1.50
CA ALA A 179 -17.85 12.62 -0.60
C ALA A 179 -18.31 11.87 0.66
N GLY A 180 -19.32 11.00 0.53
CA GLY A 180 -19.89 10.24 1.63
C GLY A 180 -20.76 11.05 2.58
N ALA A 181 -21.40 12.14 2.12
CA ALA A 181 -22.37 12.87 2.94
C ALA A 181 -23.70 12.12 2.98
N SER A 182 -24.08 11.54 1.85
CA SER A 182 -25.27 10.71 1.68
C SER A 182 -25.00 9.55 0.73
N TRP A 183 -25.78 8.49 0.89
CA TRP A 183 -25.65 7.24 0.12
C TRP A 183 -26.91 6.99 -0.70
N GLY A 184 -26.71 6.53 -1.93
CA GLY A 184 -27.77 6.07 -2.82
C GLY A 184 -28.38 4.74 -2.38
N PRO A 185 -29.37 4.23 -3.12
CA PRO A 185 -29.85 2.86 -2.93
C PRO A 185 -28.73 1.85 -3.20
N ALA A 186 -28.63 0.80 -2.38
CA ALA A 186 -27.66 -0.26 -2.63
C ALA A 186 -28.04 -1.07 -3.87
N LEU A 187 -27.03 -1.53 -4.60
CA LEU A 187 -27.14 -2.32 -5.81
C LEU A 187 -26.56 -3.72 -5.56
N GLN A 188 -27.39 -4.75 -5.74
CA GLN A 188 -26.98 -6.15 -5.58
C GLN A 188 -26.03 -6.57 -6.70
N VAL A 189 -24.83 -7.05 -6.37
CA VAL A 189 -23.84 -7.55 -7.33
C VAL A 189 -24.21 -8.96 -7.79
N THR A 190 -24.61 -9.84 -6.85
CA THR A 190 -24.91 -11.27 -7.04
C THR A 190 -26.42 -11.56 -7.05
N PRO A 191 -27.14 -11.41 -8.19
CA PRO A 191 -28.58 -11.65 -8.25
C PRO A 191 -28.98 -13.14 -8.38
N VAL A 192 -28.01 -14.05 -8.54
CA VAL A 192 -28.29 -15.49 -8.71
C VAL A 192 -28.40 -16.13 -7.33
N GLY A 193 -29.57 -16.67 -7.00
CA GLY A 193 -29.81 -17.28 -5.70
C GLY A 193 -29.22 -18.69 -5.58
N GLY A 194 -28.69 -19.00 -4.39
CA GLY A 194 -28.15 -20.32 -4.04
C GLY A 194 -26.66 -20.50 -4.31
N ALA A 195 -25.94 -19.40 -4.58
CA ALA A 195 -24.50 -19.32 -4.67
C ALA A 195 -23.93 -18.87 -3.32
N ASP A 196 -22.94 -19.56 -2.79
CA ASP A 196 -22.15 -19.14 -1.62
C ASP A 196 -20.97 -18.29 -2.12
N VAL A 197 -20.82 -17.07 -1.59
CA VAL A 197 -19.74 -16.14 -1.96
C VAL A 197 -18.81 -15.99 -0.78
N ASP A 198 -17.54 -16.34 -0.96
CA ASP A 198 -16.57 -16.31 0.13
C ASP A 198 -15.70 -15.04 0.09
N LYS A 199 -15.41 -14.54 -1.11
CA LYS A 199 -14.42 -13.49 -1.35
C LYS A 199 -14.92 -12.52 -2.41
N LEU A 200 -14.42 -11.29 -2.31
CA LEU A 200 -14.68 -10.24 -3.29
C LEU A 200 -13.43 -9.40 -3.51
N ALA A 201 -13.30 -8.80 -4.68
CA ALA A 201 -12.39 -7.74 -5.00
C ALA A 201 -13.15 -6.56 -5.59
N MET A 202 -12.62 -5.35 -5.37
CA MET A 202 -13.25 -4.13 -5.88
C MET A 202 -12.21 -3.10 -6.28
N THR A 203 -12.57 -2.26 -7.24
CA THR A 203 -11.81 -1.09 -7.62
C THR A 203 -12.70 -0.10 -8.36
N ALA A 204 -12.22 1.12 -8.54
CA ALA A 204 -12.92 2.20 -9.22
C ALA A 204 -11.96 3.28 -9.72
N ASN A 205 -12.39 3.96 -10.78
CA ASN A 205 -11.76 5.18 -11.29
C ASN A 205 -12.90 6.17 -11.59
N GLY A 206 -13.10 7.16 -10.71
CA GLY A 206 -14.26 8.04 -10.72
C GLY A 206 -15.60 7.28 -10.67
N MET A 207 -16.38 7.37 -11.74
CA MET A 207 -17.71 6.72 -11.85
C MET A 207 -17.65 5.29 -12.42
N ASP A 208 -16.47 4.82 -12.80
CA ASP A 208 -16.27 3.45 -13.25
C ASP A 208 -15.99 2.58 -12.03
N VAL A 209 -16.88 1.64 -11.72
CA VAL A 209 -16.77 0.73 -10.58
C VAL A 209 -16.81 -0.72 -11.03
N TYR A 210 -16.00 -1.53 -10.38
CA TYR A 210 -15.77 -2.91 -10.75
C TYR A 210 -15.85 -3.81 -9.51
N CYS A 211 -16.41 -5.01 -9.69
CA CYS A 211 -16.41 -6.04 -8.67
C CYS A 211 -16.06 -7.39 -9.30
N ALA A 212 -15.13 -8.10 -8.68
CA ALA A 212 -14.95 -9.53 -8.90
C ALA A 212 -15.30 -10.25 -7.58
N TYR A 213 -15.81 -11.47 -7.66
CA TYR A 213 -16.15 -12.29 -6.50
C TYR A 213 -16.09 -13.76 -6.92
N ASP A 214 -15.87 -14.65 -5.98
CA ASP A 214 -16.04 -16.09 -6.18
C ASP A 214 -17.45 -16.52 -5.80
N ASP A 215 -17.93 -17.61 -6.41
CA ASP A 215 -19.02 -18.38 -5.81
C ASP A 215 -19.11 -19.83 -6.29
N ASP A 216 -19.83 -20.65 -5.51
CA ASP A 216 -20.02 -22.08 -5.73
C ASP A 216 -21.29 -22.45 -6.55
N ARG A 217 -21.80 -21.51 -7.36
CA ARG A 217 -23.14 -21.64 -7.98
C ARG A 217 -23.29 -22.83 -8.93
N ASN A 218 -22.19 -23.32 -9.50
CA ASN A 218 -22.20 -24.43 -10.45
C ASN A 218 -22.01 -25.79 -9.75
N VAL A 219 -21.07 -25.87 -8.82
CA VAL A 219 -20.73 -27.06 -8.04
C VAL A 219 -20.47 -26.61 -6.60
N SER A 220 -21.20 -27.18 -5.64
CA SER A 220 -21.07 -26.73 -4.25
C SER A 220 -19.69 -27.07 -3.67
N GLY A 221 -19.05 -26.07 -3.07
CA GLY A 221 -17.67 -26.12 -2.58
C GLY A 221 -16.60 -26.11 -3.68
N ASP A 222 -16.90 -25.56 -4.84
CA ASP A 222 -15.99 -25.38 -5.99
C ASP A 222 -16.22 -23.97 -6.54
N ASP A 223 -15.33 -23.05 -6.16
CA ASP A 223 -15.51 -21.60 -6.30
C ASP A 223 -15.03 -21.07 -7.66
N GLU A 224 -15.91 -20.39 -8.40
CA GLU A 224 -15.54 -19.80 -9.70
C GLU A 224 -15.51 -18.28 -9.68
N LEU A 225 -14.63 -17.68 -10.50
CA LEU A 225 -14.41 -16.24 -10.52
C LEU A 225 -15.40 -15.51 -11.43
N TRP A 226 -16.21 -14.65 -10.84
CA TRP A 226 -17.19 -13.83 -11.54
C TRP A 226 -16.88 -12.34 -11.49
N PHE A 227 -17.44 -11.60 -12.44
CA PHE A 227 -17.19 -10.16 -12.61
C PHE A 227 -18.44 -9.36 -12.99
N ARG A 228 -18.48 -8.12 -12.47
CA ARG A 228 -19.51 -7.10 -12.71
C ARG A 228 -18.87 -5.71 -12.83
N MET A 229 -19.48 -4.86 -13.64
CA MET A 229 -19.04 -3.47 -13.82
C MET A 229 -20.20 -2.50 -14.01
N SER A 230 -19.98 -1.26 -13.57
CA SER A 230 -20.83 -0.10 -13.80
C SER A 230 -19.96 1.07 -14.24
N HIS A 231 -20.41 1.83 -15.23
CA HIS A 231 -19.81 3.10 -15.68
C HIS A 231 -20.71 4.31 -15.37
N ASP A 232 -21.64 4.14 -14.42
CA ASP A 232 -22.59 5.16 -13.98
C ASP A 232 -22.58 5.37 -12.45
N GLY A 233 -21.45 5.07 -11.82
CA GLY A 233 -21.25 5.27 -10.39
C GLY A 233 -22.00 4.27 -9.51
N GLY A 234 -22.28 3.07 -10.01
CA GLY A 234 -23.05 2.07 -9.28
C GLY A 234 -24.57 2.30 -9.33
N ALA A 235 -25.08 3.10 -10.27
CA ALA A 235 -26.53 3.25 -10.45
C ALA A 235 -27.15 2.04 -11.17
N THR A 236 -26.44 1.45 -12.14
CA THR A 236 -26.86 0.22 -12.83
C THR A 236 -25.67 -0.66 -13.24
N TRP A 237 -25.88 -1.99 -13.30
CA TRP A 237 -24.91 -2.91 -13.91
C TRP A 237 -25.03 -2.91 -15.44
N MET A 238 -23.90 -2.96 -16.13
CA MET A 238 -23.87 -2.88 -17.61
C MET A 238 -24.28 -4.15 -18.35
N GLY A 239 -24.51 -5.26 -17.65
CA GLY A 239 -24.83 -6.55 -18.27
C GLY A 239 -24.97 -7.68 -17.25
N PRO A 240 -25.13 -8.93 -17.72
CA PRO A 240 -25.05 -10.11 -16.85
C PRO A 240 -23.65 -10.27 -16.25
N GLU A 241 -23.53 -11.13 -15.24
CA GLU A 241 -22.24 -11.54 -14.67
C GLU A 241 -21.38 -12.25 -15.74
N VAL A 242 -20.06 -12.05 -15.66
CA VAL A 242 -19.09 -12.64 -16.57
C VAL A 242 -18.14 -13.52 -15.77
N GLN A 243 -17.99 -14.79 -16.14
CA GLN A 243 -16.98 -15.67 -15.57
C GLN A 243 -15.60 -15.33 -16.16
N LEU A 244 -14.58 -15.20 -15.32
CA LEU A 244 -13.22 -14.78 -15.70
C LEU A 244 -12.19 -15.91 -15.70
N ASP A 245 -12.33 -16.91 -14.82
CA ASP A 245 -11.42 -18.05 -14.74
C ASP A 245 -11.44 -18.88 -16.04
N ALA A 246 -10.30 -19.56 -16.30
CA ALA A 246 -10.11 -20.32 -17.54
C ALA A 246 -10.50 -21.80 -17.43
N SER A 247 -10.57 -22.33 -16.21
CA SER A 247 -11.03 -23.68 -15.85
C SER A 247 -12.47 -23.91 -16.29
N GLY A 248 -13.31 -22.87 -16.17
CA GLY A 248 -14.71 -22.90 -16.58
C GLY A 248 -15.60 -23.63 -15.57
N PRO A 249 -16.91 -23.67 -15.83
CA PRO A 249 -17.90 -23.98 -14.78
C PRO A 249 -17.79 -25.42 -14.25
N GLY A 250 -17.64 -25.55 -12.92
CA GLY A 250 -17.60 -26.77 -12.12
C GLY A 250 -16.29 -27.55 -12.21
N VAL A 251 -15.18 -26.85 -12.48
CA VAL A 251 -13.84 -27.42 -12.66
C VAL A 251 -12.74 -26.48 -12.14
N GLY A 252 -13.10 -25.36 -11.52
CA GLY A 252 -12.18 -24.30 -11.13
C GLY A 252 -12.26 -24.10 -9.63
N ASP A 253 -11.14 -24.31 -8.94
CA ASP A 253 -11.08 -24.17 -7.49
C ASP A 253 -10.34 -22.88 -7.18
N VAL A 254 -11.07 -21.75 -7.19
CA VAL A 254 -10.53 -20.44 -6.76
C VAL A 254 -10.35 -20.44 -5.23
N ASP A 255 -9.40 -21.26 -4.76
CA ASP A 255 -9.14 -21.52 -3.35
C ASP A 255 -7.92 -20.71 -2.82
N GLY A 256 -7.58 -20.89 -1.55
CA GLY A 256 -6.26 -20.54 -0.99
C GLY A 256 -6.08 -19.10 -0.51
N GLY A 257 -6.68 -18.08 -1.15
CA GLY A 257 -6.47 -16.68 -0.74
C GLY A 257 -7.47 -15.63 -1.24
N ASN A 258 -7.21 -14.35 -0.91
CA ASN A 258 -8.08 -13.20 -1.21
C ASN A 258 -8.11 -12.85 -2.71
N LEU A 259 -9.26 -12.45 -3.26
CA LEU A 259 -9.30 -11.77 -4.55
C LEU A 259 -8.78 -10.33 -4.47
N TRP A 260 -8.01 -9.91 -5.48
CA TRP A 260 -7.54 -8.52 -5.63
C TRP A 260 -7.84 -7.95 -7.01
N MET A 261 -8.14 -6.66 -7.04
CA MET A 261 -8.43 -5.94 -8.27
C MET A 261 -7.96 -4.50 -8.16
N GLY A 262 -7.45 -3.97 -9.27
CA GLY A 262 -7.01 -2.58 -9.38
C GLY A 262 -7.27 -2.04 -10.78
N CYS A 263 -7.42 -0.72 -10.89
CA CYS A 263 -7.58 -0.07 -12.18
C CYS A 263 -6.84 1.25 -12.29
N ASP A 264 -6.42 1.58 -13.50
CA ASP A 264 -5.89 2.88 -13.90
C ASP A 264 -6.49 3.27 -15.25
N GLY A 265 -7.38 4.27 -15.23
CA GLY A 265 -8.24 4.59 -16.37
C GLY A 265 -9.07 3.37 -16.79
N SER A 266 -8.99 3.00 -18.07
CA SER A 266 -9.70 1.84 -18.63
C SER A 266 -8.98 0.50 -18.45
N THR A 267 -7.79 0.49 -17.85
CA THR A 267 -7.07 -0.75 -17.58
C THR A 267 -7.53 -1.30 -16.24
N VAL A 268 -8.05 -2.53 -16.24
CA VAL A 268 -8.53 -3.23 -15.04
C VAL A 268 -7.80 -4.56 -14.97
N MET A 269 -7.31 -4.93 -13.78
CA MET A 269 -6.61 -6.19 -13.56
C MET A 269 -7.21 -6.88 -12.35
N VAL A 270 -7.45 -8.19 -12.47
CA VAL A 270 -7.85 -9.08 -11.37
C VAL A 270 -6.75 -10.12 -11.18
N SER A 271 -6.47 -10.47 -9.93
CA SER A 271 -5.57 -11.56 -9.54
C SER A 271 -6.22 -12.47 -8.51
N TRP A 272 -6.02 -13.77 -8.65
CA TRP A 272 -6.57 -14.82 -7.80
C TRP A 272 -5.59 -15.99 -7.71
N LEU A 273 -5.72 -16.76 -6.63
CA LEU A 273 -5.09 -18.07 -6.51
C LEU A 273 -6.09 -19.11 -7.00
N GLU A 274 -5.60 -20.13 -7.69
CA GLU A 274 -6.42 -21.23 -8.20
C GLU A 274 -5.69 -22.55 -7.98
N ASP A 275 -6.44 -23.53 -7.50
CA ASP A 275 -6.02 -24.92 -7.40
C ASP A 275 -6.43 -25.70 -8.66
N GLU A 276 -5.66 -26.76 -8.95
CA GLU A 276 -5.95 -27.80 -9.94
C GLU A 276 -5.57 -27.65 -11.44
N VAL A 277 -4.83 -26.65 -11.96
CA VAL A 277 -4.37 -26.71 -13.39
C VAL A 277 -3.06 -25.95 -13.78
N PRO A 278 -1.93 -26.63 -14.11
CA PRO A 278 -1.88 -27.95 -14.74
C PRO A 278 -1.01 -29.00 -14.04
N THR A 279 -0.38 -28.70 -12.90
CA THR A 279 0.72 -29.56 -12.37
C THR A 279 0.37 -30.41 -11.16
N ALA A 280 -0.41 -29.93 -10.18
CA ALA A 280 -0.85 -30.71 -9.02
C ALA A 280 -2.09 -30.09 -8.34
N ALA A 281 -2.77 -30.89 -7.50
CA ALA A 281 -3.94 -30.47 -6.70
C ALA A 281 -3.54 -30.04 -5.28
N ALA A 282 -2.33 -29.50 -5.13
CA ALA A 282 -1.78 -29.00 -3.87
C ALA A 282 -0.80 -27.85 -4.14
N ASP A 283 -0.85 -27.29 -5.35
CA ASP A 283 -0.01 -26.18 -5.78
C ASP A 283 -1.00 -25.04 -6.05
N GLU A 284 -1.03 -24.03 -5.20
CA GLU A 284 -1.82 -22.81 -5.44
C GLU A 284 -1.12 -21.95 -6.50
N GLU A 285 -1.80 -21.67 -7.61
CA GLU A 285 -1.20 -20.99 -8.77
C GLU A 285 -1.53 -19.50 -8.75
N MET A 286 -0.56 -18.65 -9.14
CA MET A 286 -0.80 -17.21 -9.19
C MET A 286 -1.30 -16.78 -10.57
N HIS A 287 -2.59 -16.46 -10.68
CA HIS A 287 -3.23 -16.03 -11.92
C HIS A 287 -3.50 -14.53 -12.01
N VAL A 288 -3.47 -14.01 -13.24
CA VAL A 288 -3.88 -12.65 -13.54
C VAL A 288 -4.63 -12.56 -14.87
N ILE A 289 -5.63 -11.68 -14.91
CA ILE A 289 -6.34 -11.33 -16.14
C ILE A 289 -6.50 -9.82 -16.25
N VAL A 290 -6.35 -9.30 -17.47
CA VAL A 290 -6.31 -7.85 -17.74
C VAL A 290 -7.34 -7.48 -18.79
N SER A 291 -8.11 -6.43 -18.51
CA SER A 291 -8.92 -5.70 -19.46
C SER A 291 -8.27 -4.34 -19.73
N THR A 292 -8.37 -3.86 -20.98
CA THR A 292 -7.86 -2.53 -21.39
C THR A 292 -8.96 -1.58 -21.85
N ASP A 293 -10.21 -2.04 -21.79
CA ASP A 293 -11.39 -1.33 -22.25
C ASP A 293 -12.48 -1.21 -21.17
N GLY A 294 -12.06 -1.12 -19.91
CA GLY A 294 -12.97 -0.89 -18.78
C GLY A 294 -13.80 -2.13 -18.42
N GLY A 295 -13.23 -3.33 -18.53
CA GLY A 295 -13.91 -4.58 -18.19
C GLY A 295 -14.87 -5.10 -19.27
N HIS A 296 -14.97 -4.42 -20.42
CA HIS A 296 -15.83 -4.87 -21.52
C HIS A 296 -15.32 -6.17 -22.18
N ASN A 297 -14.00 -6.30 -22.34
CA ASN A 297 -13.35 -7.49 -22.83
C ASN A 297 -12.10 -7.79 -22.00
N TRP A 298 -11.80 -9.08 -21.87
CA TRP A 298 -10.64 -9.57 -21.12
C TRP A 298 -9.63 -10.24 -22.05
N GLY A 299 -8.35 -10.07 -21.72
CA GLY A 299 -7.25 -10.77 -22.34
C GLY A 299 -7.27 -12.28 -22.03
N ALA A 300 -6.17 -12.95 -22.34
CA ALA A 300 -5.99 -14.32 -21.86
C ALA A 300 -5.59 -14.29 -20.38
N ASP A 301 -6.11 -15.26 -19.63
CA ASP A 301 -5.55 -15.62 -18.32
C ASP A 301 -4.05 -15.90 -18.44
N THR A 302 -3.29 -15.32 -17.51
CA THR A 302 -1.84 -15.44 -17.41
C THR A 302 -1.46 -16.02 -16.05
N VAL A 303 -0.91 -17.23 -16.08
CA VAL A 303 -0.31 -17.88 -14.91
C VAL A 303 1.09 -17.31 -14.69
N LEU A 304 1.29 -16.55 -13.62
CA LEU A 304 2.57 -15.94 -13.23
C LEU A 304 3.48 -16.93 -12.52
N MET A 305 2.90 -17.87 -11.78
CA MET A 305 3.61 -18.88 -11.00
C MET A 305 2.76 -20.17 -10.95
N THR A 306 3.42 -21.32 -11.03
CA THR A 306 2.83 -22.68 -10.96
C THR A 306 3.89 -23.67 -10.50
N GLY A 307 3.47 -24.81 -9.92
CA GLY A 307 4.36 -25.91 -9.51
C GLY A 307 4.97 -25.75 -8.11
N SER A 308 4.45 -24.83 -7.31
CA SER A 308 4.81 -24.55 -5.91
C SER A 308 3.58 -23.90 -5.25
N ASP A 309 3.66 -23.60 -3.97
CA ASP A 309 2.55 -23.03 -3.18
C ASP A 309 2.64 -21.50 -3.23
N ALA A 310 1.66 -20.80 -3.81
CA ALA A 310 1.61 -19.34 -3.80
C ALA A 310 0.51 -18.84 -2.88
N ASP A 311 0.88 -17.96 -1.95
CA ASP A 311 -0.03 -17.47 -0.91
C ASP A 311 -0.10 -15.93 -0.87
N ASN A 312 -1.12 -15.43 -0.17
CA ASN A 312 -1.19 -14.07 0.37
C ASN A 312 -0.90 -12.94 -0.63
N GLN A 313 -1.33 -13.12 -1.87
CA GLN A 313 -1.07 -12.20 -2.98
C GLN A 313 -1.59 -10.78 -2.73
N TRP A 314 -0.98 -9.80 -3.39
CA TRP A 314 -1.35 -8.39 -3.35
C TRP A 314 -1.09 -7.71 -4.69
N LEU A 315 -1.93 -6.76 -5.08
CA LEU A 315 -1.91 -6.14 -6.40
C LEU A 315 -1.74 -4.61 -6.32
N ASN A 316 -1.02 -4.06 -7.29
CA ASN A 316 -0.87 -2.61 -7.51
C ASN A 316 -1.01 -2.28 -9.00
N VAL A 317 -1.96 -1.42 -9.36
CA VAL A 317 -2.22 -0.94 -10.73
C VAL A 317 -2.20 0.57 -10.72
N VAL A 318 -1.19 1.16 -11.35
CA VAL A 318 -0.96 2.61 -11.27
C VAL A 318 -0.13 3.11 -12.44
N ALA A 319 -0.56 4.20 -13.07
CA ALA A 319 0.15 4.89 -14.14
C ALA A 319 0.67 3.95 -15.26
N GLY A 320 -0.17 2.99 -15.68
CA GLY A 320 0.15 1.99 -16.71
C GLY A 320 1.10 0.86 -16.28
N ARG A 321 1.48 0.79 -15.00
CA ARG A 321 2.22 -0.33 -14.41
C ARG A 321 1.24 -1.28 -13.75
N LEU A 322 1.31 -2.56 -14.11
CA LEU A 322 0.60 -3.65 -13.45
C LEU A 322 1.61 -4.42 -12.61
N SER A 323 1.35 -4.67 -11.34
CA SER A 323 2.26 -5.46 -10.51
C SER A 323 1.52 -6.28 -9.47
N VAL A 324 2.00 -7.49 -9.24
CA VAL A 324 1.45 -8.42 -8.25
C VAL A 324 2.61 -8.97 -7.43
N ALA A 325 2.41 -9.02 -6.12
CA ALA A 325 3.27 -9.71 -5.19
C ALA A 325 2.55 -10.93 -4.62
N TRP A 326 3.29 -11.96 -4.28
CA TRP A 326 2.82 -13.16 -3.58
C TRP A 326 4.00 -13.73 -2.80
N GLU A 327 3.73 -14.62 -1.85
CA GLU A 327 4.79 -15.46 -1.26
C GLU A 327 4.73 -16.83 -1.90
N ASP A 328 5.87 -17.43 -2.22
CA ASP A 328 5.90 -18.82 -2.67
C ASP A 328 7.10 -19.61 -2.16
N ASN A 329 6.93 -20.93 -2.11
CA ASN A 329 7.99 -21.85 -1.68
C ASN A 329 8.87 -22.39 -2.83
N ALA A 330 8.81 -21.80 -4.03
CA ALA A 330 9.51 -22.30 -5.21
C ALA A 330 11.04 -22.30 -5.05
N THR A 331 11.55 -21.53 -4.09
CA THR A 331 12.99 -21.42 -3.80
C THR A 331 13.43 -22.18 -2.54
N GLY A 332 12.52 -22.90 -1.89
CA GLY A 332 12.78 -23.76 -0.73
C GLY A 332 12.40 -23.16 0.64
N ALA A 333 11.91 -21.92 0.66
CA ALA A 333 11.24 -21.24 1.76
C ALA A 333 10.18 -20.31 1.15
N ASP A 334 9.17 -19.90 1.92
CA ASP A 334 8.15 -18.96 1.45
C ASP A 334 8.80 -17.60 1.26
N GLU A 335 9.09 -17.20 0.03
CA GLU A 335 9.75 -15.94 -0.30
C GLU A 335 8.78 -15.02 -1.04
N MET A 336 8.86 -13.73 -0.76
CA MET A 336 8.12 -12.71 -1.49
C MET A 336 8.67 -12.59 -2.90
N MET A 337 7.78 -12.81 -3.86
CA MET A 337 7.97 -12.63 -5.27
C MET A 337 7.17 -11.41 -5.75
N VAL A 338 7.68 -10.72 -6.78
CA VAL A 338 6.95 -9.64 -7.46
C VAL A 338 7.05 -9.82 -8.97
N ALA A 339 5.92 -9.81 -9.65
CA ALA A 339 5.84 -9.71 -11.10
C ALA A 339 5.32 -8.33 -11.52
N SER A 340 5.96 -7.73 -12.52
CA SER A 340 5.57 -6.42 -13.05
C SER A 340 5.47 -6.40 -14.58
N SER A 341 4.47 -5.69 -15.10
CA SER A 341 4.24 -5.47 -16.53
C SER A 341 4.06 -3.98 -16.84
N SER A 342 4.64 -3.54 -17.97
CA SER A 342 4.50 -2.19 -18.54
C SER A 342 3.80 -2.17 -19.89
N ASP A 343 3.26 -3.30 -20.33
CA ASP A 343 2.66 -3.49 -21.65
C ASP A 343 1.28 -4.15 -21.55
N ASN A 344 0.52 -3.73 -20.54
CA ASN A 344 -0.84 -4.19 -20.24
C ASN A 344 -0.95 -5.71 -20.09
N GLY A 345 0.01 -6.31 -19.40
CA GLY A 345 0.02 -7.74 -19.09
C GLY A 345 0.51 -8.63 -20.24
N ALA A 346 1.01 -8.07 -21.34
CA ALA A 346 1.52 -8.87 -22.45
C ALA A 346 2.86 -9.56 -22.12
N THR A 347 3.71 -8.90 -21.33
CA THR A 347 4.94 -9.47 -20.77
C THR A 347 5.11 -9.09 -19.31
N TRP A 348 5.79 -9.97 -18.57
CA TRP A 348 6.02 -9.85 -17.13
C TRP A 348 7.51 -10.04 -16.81
N VAL A 349 8.01 -9.26 -15.86
CA VAL A 349 9.32 -9.45 -15.24
C VAL A 349 9.08 -9.86 -13.79
N THR A 350 9.57 -11.03 -13.40
CA THR A 350 9.43 -11.58 -12.05
C THR A 350 10.75 -11.52 -11.30
N ALA A 351 10.73 -11.03 -10.07
CA ALA A 351 11.88 -10.96 -9.18
C ALA A 351 11.53 -11.54 -7.81
N GLN A 352 12.47 -12.31 -7.25
CA GLN A 352 12.46 -12.64 -5.82
C GLN A 352 13.00 -11.43 -5.03
N VAL A 353 12.21 -10.96 -4.06
CA VAL A 353 12.49 -9.73 -3.30
C VAL A 353 13.04 -10.05 -1.90
N SER A 354 12.51 -11.07 -1.24
CA SER A 354 12.99 -11.53 0.07
C SER A 354 14.04 -12.64 -0.05
N ASN A 355 14.78 -12.89 1.05
CA ASN A 355 15.74 -13.97 1.19
C ASN A 355 15.88 -14.30 2.67
N GLY A 356 15.40 -15.47 3.09
CA GLY A 356 15.21 -15.84 4.49
C GLY A 356 13.75 -15.89 4.91
N GLY A 357 12.83 -15.82 3.95
CA GLY A 357 11.41 -16.00 4.12
C GLY A 357 10.60 -14.70 4.24
N ALA A 358 9.33 -14.78 3.86
CA ALA A 358 8.35 -13.72 3.88
C ALA A 358 6.97 -14.24 4.30
N ALA A 359 6.20 -13.36 4.94
CA ALA A 359 4.80 -13.55 5.28
C ALA A 359 4.00 -12.30 4.90
N TYR A 360 2.79 -12.47 4.36
CA TYR A 360 1.83 -11.40 4.08
C TYR A 360 2.40 -10.25 3.24
N PRO A 361 2.80 -10.50 1.99
CA PRO A 361 3.36 -9.47 1.14
C PRO A 361 2.37 -8.32 0.91
N ARG A 362 2.95 -7.12 0.77
CA ARG A 362 2.26 -5.90 0.36
C ARG A 362 3.05 -5.18 -0.70
N LEU A 363 2.34 -4.57 -1.65
CA LEU A 363 2.95 -3.86 -2.78
C LEU A 363 2.21 -2.54 -3.05
N VAL A 364 2.96 -1.44 -3.09
CA VAL A 364 2.46 -0.10 -3.42
C VAL A 364 3.47 0.65 -4.29
N GLY A 365 3.05 1.70 -4.99
CA GLY A 365 4.00 2.54 -5.71
C GLY A 365 3.41 3.36 -6.85
N SER A 366 4.22 3.55 -7.87
CA SER A 366 3.96 4.29 -9.11
C SER A 366 4.54 3.50 -10.30
N ALA A 367 4.55 4.10 -11.51
CA ALA A 367 5.03 3.44 -12.71
C ALA A 367 6.50 2.95 -12.63
N ASP A 368 7.36 3.76 -12.01
CA ASP A 368 8.81 3.55 -11.95
C ASP A 368 9.27 3.12 -10.55
N THR A 369 8.56 3.55 -9.50
CA THR A 369 8.91 3.25 -8.10
C THR A 369 7.93 2.26 -7.51
N LEU A 370 8.39 1.08 -7.09
CA LEU A 370 7.56 0.10 -6.38
C LEU A 370 8.17 -0.20 -5.02
N ALA A 371 7.35 -0.35 -4.00
CA ALA A 371 7.76 -0.73 -2.66
C ALA A 371 7.04 -2.01 -2.25
N ALA A 372 7.85 -2.98 -1.84
CA ALA A 372 7.46 -4.28 -1.36
C ALA A 372 7.70 -4.32 0.15
N ALA A 373 6.76 -4.85 0.92
CA ALA A 373 6.91 -5.09 2.35
C ALA A 373 6.33 -6.44 2.75
N TRP A 374 6.90 -7.06 3.79
CA TRP A 374 6.52 -8.39 4.26
C TRP A 374 6.97 -8.59 5.72
N GLY A 375 6.34 -9.53 6.41
CA GLY A 375 6.80 -10.03 7.71
C GLY A 375 7.96 -10.99 7.50
N GLY A 376 9.09 -10.78 8.18
CA GLY A 376 10.21 -11.73 8.12
C GLY A 376 9.83 -13.08 8.75
N MET A 377 10.25 -14.19 8.14
CA MET A 377 9.96 -15.52 8.68
C MET A 377 10.95 -15.90 9.80
N GLY A 378 10.42 -16.09 11.00
CA GLY A 378 11.13 -16.71 12.11
C GLY A 378 11.63 -15.73 13.17
N ALA A 379 11.37 -16.08 14.44
CA ALA A 379 11.66 -15.23 15.58
C ALA A 379 13.16 -14.87 15.73
N PRO A 380 13.50 -13.59 15.96
CA PRO A 380 12.60 -12.42 15.95
C PRO A 380 12.13 -12.04 14.54
N GLU A 381 10.83 -11.81 14.38
CA GLU A 381 10.20 -11.39 13.12
C GLU A 381 10.26 -9.87 13.00
N PHE A 382 10.54 -9.37 11.79
CA PHE A 382 10.75 -7.95 11.52
C PHE A 382 9.87 -7.46 10.37
N PRO A 383 9.43 -6.19 10.39
CA PRO A 383 8.73 -5.58 9.28
C PRO A 383 9.72 -5.22 8.17
N MET A 384 9.91 -6.13 7.23
CA MET A 384 10.88 -6.01 6.14
C MET A 384 10.31 -5.23 4.97
N ALA A 385 11.18 -4.53 4.24
CA ALA A 385 10.82 -3.87 3.00
C ALA A 385 11.99 -3.80 2.01
N ALA A 386 11.65 -3.66 0.73
CA ALA A 386 12.56 -3.34 -0.35
C ALA A 386 11.87 -2.42 -1.37
N MET A 387 12.66 -1.76 -2.20
CA MET A 387 12.13 -0.84 -3.21
C MET A 387 12.81 -1.01 -4.56
N SER A 388 12.00 -0.94 -5.61
CA SER A 388 12.41 -0.83 -6.99
C SER A 388 12.28 0.62 -7.47
N GLN A 389 13.20 1.02 -8.34
CA GLN A 389 13.28 2.34 -8.97
C GLN A 389 13.23 2.25 -10.51
N ASP A 390 12.90 1.06 -11.02
CA ASP A 390 12.82 0.71 -12.43
C ASP A 390 11.57 -0.15 -12.76
N GLY A 391 10.51 0.01 -11.96
CA GLY A 391 9.20 -0.60 -12.21
C GLY A 391 9.17 -2.11 -11.96
N GLY A 392 9.94 -2.60 -10.98
CA GLY A 392 9.97 -3.99 -10.52
C GLY A 392 11.10 -4.84 -11.11
N ALA A 393 11.95 -4.28 -11.98
CA ALA A 393 13.01 -5.03 -12.65
C ALA A 393 14.22 -5.32 -11.73
N THR A 394 14.58 -4.37 -10.86
CA THR A 394 15.58 -4.55 -9.81
C THR A 394 15.09 -4.00 -8.48
N TRP A 395 15.65 -4.52 -7.38
CA TRP A 395 15.24 -4.20 -6.01
C TRP A 395 16.45 -3.83 -5.17
N SER A 396 16.25 -2.90 -4.24
CA SER A 396 17.23 -2.58 -3.20
C SER A 396 17.59 -3.79 -2.34
N ALA A 397 18.64 -3.66 -1.54
CA ALA A 397 18.79 -4.54 -0.38
C ALA A 397 17.50 -4.50 0.48
N GLN A 398 17.20 -5.63 1.12
CA GLN A 398 16.13 -5.73 2.10
C GLN A 398 16.52 -4.93 3.34
N ALA A 399 15.56 -4.26 3.94
CA ALA A 399 15.78 -3.44 5.11
C ALA A 399 14.64 -3.62 6.10
N ASP A 400 15.01 -3.67 7.38
CA ASP A 400 14.09 -3.74 8.50
C ASP A 400 13.57 -2.33 8.83
N MET A 401 12.25 -2.12 8.67
CA MET A 401 11.58 -0.86 9.01
C MET A 401 11.59 -0.56 10.52
N ALA A 402 11.81 -1.57 11.36
CA ALA A 402 12.00 -1.43 12.80
C ALA A 402 13.43 -1.06 13.20
N MET A 403 14.39 -1.04 12.25
CA MET A 403 15.79 -0.68 12.47
C MET A 403 16.50 -1.50 13.57
N GLY A 404 16.07 -2.75 13.79
CA GLY A 404 16.57 -3.62 14.85
C GLY A 404 16.31 -3.07 16.26
N THR A 405 15.38 -2.13 16.40
CA THR A 405 15.03 -1.52 17.71
C THR A 405 13.90 -2.26 18.44
N GLN A 406 13.27 -3.21 17.76
CA GLN A 406 12.16 -4.01 18.27
C GLN A 406 12.72 -5.41 18.60
N ASP A 407 12.95 -5.66 19.88
CA ASP A 407 13.85 -6.70 20.36
C ASP A 407 13.16 -8.05 20.62
N ALA A 408 11.82 -8.14 20.59
CA ALA A 408 11.11 -9.43 20.69
C ALA A 408 9.59 -9.30 20.45
N PHE A 409 9.03 -9.94 19.43
CA PHE A 409 8.46 -11.30 19.45
C PHE A 409 7.59 -11.60 18.23
N ASP A 410 6.98 -10.61 17.58
CA ASP A 410 6.28 -10.78 16.31
C ASP A 410 6.04 -9.42 15.64
N ALA A 411 6.32 -9.29 14.34
CA ALA A 411 5.96 -8.12 13.55
C ALA A 411 4.77 -8.46 12.67
N ASP A 412 3.56 -8.35 13.25
CA ASP A 412 2.34 -8.79 12.57
C ASP A 412 1.70 -7.69 11.71
N TYR A 413 0.87 -8.11 10.75
CA TYR A 413 -0.08 -7.25 10.01
C TYR A 413 0.56 -5.99 9.43
N ILE A 414 1.61 -6.16 8.63
CA ILE A 414 2.26 -5.06 7.96
C ILE A 414 1.33 -4.53 6.86
N GLU A 415 1.06 -3.24 6.92
CA GLU A 415 0.35 -2.49 5.88
C GLU A 415 1.27 -1.39 5.37
N VAL A 416 1.20 -1.10 4.07
CA VAL A 416 2.00 -0.04 3.44
C VAL A 416 1.15 0.93 2.64
N ALA A 417 1.57 2.18 2.63
CA ALA A 417 1.00 3.22 1.79
C ALA A 417 2.10 4.01 1.07
N TYR A 418 1.78 4.52 -0.10
CA TYR A 418 2.69 5.27 -0.94
C TYR A 418 2.20 6.70 -1.17
N ASP A 419 3.09 7.66 -0.98
CA ASP A 419 2.84 9.07 -1.32
C ASP A 419 3.69 9.43 -2.53
N ALA A 420 3.02 9.51 -3.69
CA ALA A 420 3.64 9.80 -4.98
C ALA A 420 4.22 11.22 -5.10
N VAL A 421 3.80 12.17 -4.26
CA VAL A 421 4.33 13.55 -4.28
C VAL A 421 5.75 13.59 -3.70
N TYR A 422 6.00 12.75 -2.70
CA TYR A 422 7.27 12.67 -1.99
C TYR A 422 8.10 11.43 -2.32
N ASN A 423 7.56 10.48 -3.10
CA ASN A 423 8.11 9.13 -3.26
C ASN A 423 8.41 8.47 -1.89
N ASN A 424 7.49 8.68 -0.94
CA ASN A 424 7.56 8.10 0.40
C ASN A 424 6.82 6.79 0.44
N VAL A 425 7.38 5.83 1.17
CA VAL A 425 6.68 4.65 1.65
C VAL A 425 6.48 4.80 3.14
N PHE A 426 5.28 4.45 3.57
CA PHE A 426 4.90 4.36 4.98
C PHE A 426 4.55 2.91 5.28
N GLY A 427 5.02 2.42 6.41
CA GLY A 427 4.65 1.12 6.95
C GLY A 427 3.91 1.30 8.27
N ALA A 428 2.93 0.45 8.51
CA ALA A 428 2.25 0.31 9.79
C ALA A 428 2.20 -1.17 10.15
N TRP A 429 2.54 -1.53 11.38
CA TRP A 429 2.58 -2.92 11.83
C TRP A 429 2.27 -3.02 13.31
N LEU A 430 1.95 -4.22 13.75
CA LEU A 430 1.84 -4.54 15.16
C LEU A 430 3.17 -5.10 15.66
N SER A 431 3.57 -4.68 16.85
CA SER A 431 4.72 -5.26 17.54
C SER A 431 4.40 -5.42 19.02
N ASP A 432 4.85 -6.51 19.62
CA ASP A 432 4.64 -6.85 21.02
C ASP A 432 5.86 -6.58 21.91
N ASP A 433 6.69 -5.60 21.54
CA ASP A 433 7.85 -5.11 22.31
C ASP A 433 7.55 -4.87 23.81
N LEU A 434 6.30 -4.51 24.14
CA LEU A 434 5.85 -4.27 25.51
C LEU A 434 5.02 -5.43 26.11
N GLY A 435 5.09 -6.62 25.50
CA GLY A 435 4.43 -7.87 25.92
C GLY A 435 3.00 -8.07 25.41
N GLN A 436 2.53 -7.22 24.50
CA GLN A 436 1.23 -7.29 23.82
C GLN A 436 1.31 -6.45 22.54
N ASN A 437 0.56 -6.76 21.48
CA ASN A 437 0.59 -5.99 20.23
C ASN A 437 0.27 -4.50 20.45
N GLN A 438 1.16 -3.62 20.00
CA GLN A 438 0.99 -2.18 19.85
C GLN A 438 1.12 -1.75 18.39
N GLN A 439 0.49 -0.64 18.05
CA GLN A 439 0.56 -0.04 16.72
C GLN A 439 1.83 0.79 16.57
N TYR A 440 2.70 0.36 15.65
CA TYR A 440 3.86 1.11 15.20
C TYR A 440 3.69 1.57 13.77
N VAL A 441 4.43 2.63 13.44
CA VAL A 441 4.60 3.13 12.09
C VAL A 441 6.05 3.46 11.83
N GLY A 442 6.42 3.39 10.56
CA GLY A 442 7.74 3.76 10.05
C GLY A 442 7.65 4.02 8.56
N GLY A 443 8.78 3.86 7.88
CA GLY A 443 8.84 4.06 6.44
C GLY A 443 10.17 4.65 5.99
N PHE A 444 10.24 4.98 4.71
CA PHE A 444 11.47 5.41 4.06
C PHE A 444 11.18 6.09 2.72
N ARG A 445 12.21 6.72 2.15
CA ARG A 445 12.23 7.16 0.75
C ARG A 445 13.12 6.24 -0.07
N GLY A 446 12.83 6.14 -1.38
CA GLY A 446 13.74 5.49 -2.30
C GLY A 446 15.08 6.19 -2.42
N ALA A 447 15.03 7.51 -2.60
CA ALA A 447 16.21 8.34 -2.65
C ALA A 447 16.88 8.43 -1.28
N SER A 448 18.14 8.00 -1.19
CA SER A 448 18.97 8.07 0.01
C SER A 448 20.13 9.06 -0.16
N LEU A 449 20.66 9.51 0.98
CA LEU A 449 21.81 10.40 1.07
C LEU A 449 22.78 9.86 2.12
N ASN A 450 24.05 9.76 1.75
CA ASN A 450 25.14 9.31 2.61
C ASN A 450 26.24 10.38 2.66
N PRO A 451 26.37 11.10 3.79
CA PRO A 451 27.49 12.01 4.02
C PRO A 451 28.79 11.22 4.24
N MET A 452 29.83 11.50 3.46
CA MET A 452 31.07 10.74 3.41
C MET A 452 32.26 11.53 3.96
N GLY A 453 33.10 10.85 4.74
CA GLY A 453 34.33 11.40 5.32
C GLY A 453 34.20 11.79 6.80
N THR A 454 35.27 12.40 7.32
CA THR A 454 35.37 12.85 8.71
C THR A 454 35.08 14.35 8.74
N PHE A 455 33.95 14.75 9.33
CA PHE A 455 33.47 16.13 9.36
C PHE A 455 34.22 16.99 10.39
N ALA A 456 35.51 17.22 10.13
CA ALA A 456 36.40 18.06 10.92
C ALA A 456 37.15 19.04 10.02
N ALA A 457 37.49 20.22 10.55
CA ALA A 457 38.01 21.34 9.76
C ALA A 457 39.15 20.94 8.80
N GLY A 458 38.95 21.19 7.50
CA GLY A 458 39.91 20.93 6.43
C GLY A 458 39.92 19.50 5.88
N ASN A 459 39.24 18.56 6.52
CA ASN A 459 39.17 17.18 6.02
C ASN A 459 38.32 17.09 4.74
N PRO A 460 38.68 16.21 3.79
CA PRO A 460 37.88 15.97 2.61
C PRO A 460 36.56 15.28 2.97
N VAL A 461 35.46 15.84 2.51
CA VAL A 461 34.10 15.27 2.62
C VAL A 461 33.36 15.43 1.30
N HIS A 462 32.39 14.54 1.07
CA HIS A 462 31.46 14.60 -0.06
C HIS A 462 30.15 13.92 0.33
N TRP A 463 29.16 13.92 -0.56
CA TRP A 463 27.88 13.26 -0.32
C TRP A 463 27.56 12.32 -1.49
N GLU A 464 27.16 11.11 -1.15
CA GLU A 464 26.72 10.09 -2.10
C GLU A 464 25.20 9.97 -2.03
N VAL A 465 24.56 9.85 -3.19
CA VAL A 465 23.14 9.57 -3.30
C VAL A 465 22.93 8.23 -3.98
N ALA A 466 21.81 7.59 -3.67
CA ALA A 466 21.38 6.36 -4.33
C ALA A 466 19.85 6.23 -4.32
N GLY A 467 19.32 5.26 -5.06
CA GLY A 467 17.89 4.97 -5.09
C GLY A 467 17.03 6.04 -5.76
N TYR A 468 17.61 6.86 -6.65
CA TYR A 468 16.83 7.77 -7.49
C TYR A 468 16.17 7.02 -8.66
N PRO A 469 14.93 7.38 -9.06
CA PRO A 469 14.23 6.73 -10.16
C PRO A 469 15.01 6.79 -11.47
N VAL A 470 14.90 5.76 -12.31
CA VAL A 470 15.55 5.72 -13.64
C VAL A 470 15.11 6.88 -14.55
N SER A 471 13.91 7.43 -14.33
CA SER A 471 13.41 8.63 -15.02
C SER A 471 14.19 9.91 -14.67
N GLU A 472 14.98 9.90 -13.59
CA GLU A 472 15.86 10.99 -13.16
C GLU A 472 17.33 10.79 -13.57
N ALA A 473 17.66 9.73 -14.30
CA ALA A 473 19.01 9.49 -14.81
C ALA A 473 19.51 10.65 -15.68
N GLY A 474 20.77 11.06 -15.45
CA GLY A 474 21.40 12.19 -16.14
C GLY A 474 20.95 13.57 -15.66
N LYS A 475 20.04 13.66 -14.69
CA LYS A 475 19.71 14.90 -13.98
C LYS A 475 20.76 15.21 -12.92
N ASN A 476 20.75 16.46 -12.44
CA ASN A 476 21.60 16.85 -11.31
C ASN A 476 20.81 16.73 -10.01
N PHE A 477 21.51 16.52 -8.90
CA PHE A 477 20.97 16.70 -7.55
C PHE A 477 21.79 17.75 -6.80
N VAL A 478 21.15 18.43 -5.85
CA VAL A 478 21.81 19.36 -4.92
C VAL A 478 21.59 18.90 -3.49
N VAL A 479 22.64 18.96 -2.68
CA VAL A 479 22.58 18.74 -1.24
C VAL A 479 22.44 20.08 -0.54
N ILE A 480 21.41 20.20 0.28
CA ILE A 480 21.09 21.37 1.11
C ILE A 480 21.49 21.06 2.55
N ALA A 481 22.25 21.96 3.17
CA ALA A 481 22.62 21.87 4.57
C ALA A 481 21.78 22.83 5.42
N SER A 482 21.48 22.45 6.65
CA SER A 482 20.81 23.29 7.66
C SER A 482 21.32 22.95 9.05
N GLY A 483 21.24 23.88 9.99
CA GLY A 483 21.54 23.65 11.40
C GLY A 483 20.41 22.95 12.15
N SER A 484 19.21 22.91 11.58
CA SER A 484 18.01 22.39 12.25
C SER A 484 17.01 21.78 11.26
N VAL A 485 16.27 20.78 11.73
CA VAL A 485 15.05 20.31 11.06
C VAL A 485 13.96 21.37 11.10
N GLY A 486 12.99 21.33 10.18
CA GLY A 486 11.89 22.29 10.16
C GLY A 486 11.10 22.30 8.87
N VAL A 487 10.52 23.46 8.55
CA VAL A 487 9.71 23.66 7.34
C VAL A 487 10.44 24.60 6.38
N LEU A 488 10.87 24.06 5.25
CA LEU A 488 11.41 24.81 4.12
C LEU A 488 10.68 24.38 2.85
N PRO A 489 9.71 25.17 2.38
CA PRO A 489 9.00 24.89 1.15
C PRO A 489 9.92 25.02 -0.06
N ILE A 490 9.87 24.03 -0.95
CA ILE A 490 10.58 24.08 -2.22
C ILE A 490 9.90 25.10 -3.14
N PRO A 491 10.66 26.02 -3.76
CA PRO A 491 10.08 27.01 -4.66
C PRO A 491 9.31 26.36 -5.82
N GLY A 492 8.06 26.78 -6.03
CA GLY A 492 7.26 26.37 -7.18
C GLY A 492 6.52 25.02 -7.03
N ASP A 493 6.94 24.14 -6.12
CA ASP A 493 6.22 22.88 -5.82
C ASP A 493 5.56 22.86 -4.41
N GLY A 494 6.06 23.66 -3.46
CA GLY A 494 5.49 23.80 -2.11
C GLY A 494 5.78 22.64 -1.15
N ARG A 495 6.37 21.54 -1.60
CA ARG A 495 6.76 20.40 -0.77
C ARG A 495 7.77 20.83 0.29
N ASN A 496 7.71 20.21 1.46
CA ASN A 496 8.61 20.52 2.57
C ASN A 496 9.91 19.71 2.47
N LEU A 497 11.08 20.38 2.49
CA LEU A 497 12.39 19.72 2.57
C LEU A 497 12.74 19.12 3.94
N GLY A 498 11.99 19.46 4.99
CA GLY A 498 12.25 18.95 6.35
C GLY A 498 13.38 19.67 7.11
N VAL A 499 13.90 20.78 6.57
CA VAL A 499 14.96 21.60 7.18
C VAL A 499 14.49 23.03 7.40
N THR A 500 15.19 23.81 8.23
CA THR A 500 14.93 25.25 8.41
C THR A 500 15.83 26.09 7.51
N TYR A 501 15.31 27.20 6.98
CA TYR A 501 16.12 28.18 6.27
C TYR A 501 17.10 28.89 7.22
N ASP A 502 18.40 28.79 6.94
CA ASP A 502 19.46 29.46 7.68
C ASP A 502 20.70 29.77 6.80
N ALA A 503 21.80 30.18 7.43
CA ALA A 503 23.04 30.50 6.72
C ALA A 503 23.66 29.31 5.98
N TYR A 504 23.42 28.07 6.43
CA TYR A 504 23.91 26.87 5.74
C TYR A 504 23.07 26.60 4.48
N VAL A 505 21.76 26.81 4.55
CA VAL A 505 20.88 26.71 3.38
C VAL A 505 21.29 27.76 2.35
N ASP A 506 21.55 29.00 2.78
CA ASP A 506 22.01 30.09 1.91
C ASP A 506 23.31 29.75 1.18
N ALA A 507 24.25 29.10 1.88
CA ALA A 507 25.53 28.70 1.31
C ALA A 507 25.43 27.52 0.33
N THR A 508 24.48 26.60 0.54
CA THR A 508 24.42 25.33 -0.20
C THR A 508 23.41 25.33 -1.34
N ARG A 509 22.28 26.06 -1.20
CA ARG A 509 21.19 26.09 -2.21
C ARG A 509 21.60 26.57 -3.59
N GLY A 510 22.72 27.29 -3.70
CA GLY A 510 23.30 27.75 -4.97
C GLY A 510 24.00 26.66 -5.78
N GLY A 511 23.96 25.39 -5.35
CA GLY A 511 24.60 24.28 -6.06
C GLY A 511 26.06 24.05 -5.68
N MET A 512 26.49 24.54 -4.51
CA MET A 512 27.85 24.28 -4.00
C MET A 512 28.10 22.77 -3.84
N LEU A 513 27.07 22.04 -3.40
CA LEU A 513 27.11 20.59 -3.19
C LEU A 513 26.23 19.92 -4.25
N MET A 514 26.70 19.87 -5.49
CA MET A 514 25.97 19.31 -6.63
C MET A 514 26.68 18.10 -7.21
N GLY A 515 25.90 17.13 -7.68
CA GLY A 515 26.35 15.97 -8.44
C GLY A 515 25.37 15.60 -9.55
N ALA A 516 25.75 14.64 -10.39
CA ALA A 516 24.87 14.06 -11.40
C ALA A 516 24.34 12.70 -10.92
N ILE A 517 23.11 12.38 -11.30
CA ILE A 517 22.47 11.08 -11.09
C ILE A 517 22.87 10.19 -12.27
N ASN A 518 23.50 9.06 -11.96
CA ASN A 518 23.91 8.04 -12.90
C ASN A 518 22.72 7.21 -13.38
N ALA A 519 22.93 6.37 -14.39
CA ALA A 519 21.88 5.52 -14.95
C ALA A 519 21.32 4.49 -13.96
N ASP A 520 22.08 4.13 -12.92
CA ASP A 520 21.70 3.22 -11.84
C ASP A 520 21.09 3.93 -10.63
N GLY A 521 20.75 5.22 -10.75
CA GLY A 521 20.17 6.01 -9.67
C GLY A 521 21.17 6.45 -8.58
N THR A 522 22.47 6.17 -8.76
CA THR A 522 23.53 6.60 -7.83
C THR A 522 24.12 7.95 -8.23
N GLY A 523 24.83 8.62 -7.33
CA GLY A 523 25.53 9.85 -7.65
C GLY A 523 26.45 10.32 -6.53
N SER A 524 27.32 11.28 -6.82
CA SER A 524 28.20 11.86 -5.82
C SER A 524 28.46 13.33 -6.11
N THR A 525 28.56 14.15 -5.06
CA THR A 525 29.02 15.53 -5.19
C THR A 525 30.53 15.59 -5.41
N GLY A 526 31.04 16.76 -5.81
CA GLY A 526 32.47 17.03 -5.66
C GLY A 526 32.92 16.99 -4.18
N THR A 527 34.19 16.65 -3.95
CA THR A 527 34.81 16.70 -2.62
C THR A 527 35.15 18.13 -2.22
N ILE A 528 34.83 18.50 -0.98
CA ILE A 528 35.23 19.78 -0.37
C ILE A 528 36.05 19.54 0.90
N GLY A 529 36.86 20.52 1.30
CA GLY A 529 37.40 20.54 2.67
C GLY A 529 36.34 21.06 3.64
N TRP A 530 36.06 20.33 4.72
CA TRP A 530 35.03 20.74 5.68
C TRP A 530 35.37 22.12 6.29
N PRO A 531 34.44 23.09 6.28
CA PRO A 531 34.71 24.44 6.73
C PRO A 531 35.00 24.50 8.24
N GLY A 532 36.14 25.08 8.62
CA GLY A 532 36.51 25.27 10.02
C GLY A 532 35.65 26.29 10.79
N SER A 533 34.71 26.96 10.10
CA SER A 533 33.74 27.85 10.73
C SER A 533 32.56 27.12 11.37
N VAL A 534 32.36 25.83 11.07
CA VAL A 534 31.29 25.03 11.68
C VAL A 534 31.79 24.47 13.02
N PRO A 535 31.15 24.79 14.16
CA PRO A 535 31.63 24.38 15.47
C PRO A 535 31.66 22.86 15.67
N VAL A 536 32.73 22.36 16.31
CA VAL A 536 32.81 20.97 16.79
C VAL A 536 31.68 20.68 17.77
N GLY A 537 31.06 19.50 17.65
CA GLY A 537 29.93 19.05 18.45
C GLY A 537 28.57 19.57 17.98
N SER A 538 28.52 20.41 16.94
CA SER A 538 27.26 20.78 16.30
C SER A 538 26.73 19.64 15.42
N THR A 539 25.41 19.59 15.23
CA THR A 539 24.77 18.70 14.26
C THR A 539 24.33 19.52 13.06
N VAL A 540 24.76 19.12 11.86
CA VAL A 540 24.30 19.69 10.58
C VAL A 540 23.38 18.67 9.91
N GLN A 541 22.22 19.15 9.46
CA GLN A 541 21.21 18.39 8.74
C GLN A 541 21.45 18.51 7.24
N PHE A 542 21.40 17.40 6.51
CA PHE A 542 21.55 17.37 5.06
C PHE A 542 20.36 16.72 4.38
N VAL A 543 19.91 17.29 3.27
CA VAL A 543 18.88 16.70 2.42
C VAL A 543 19.27 16.89 0.97
N ALA A 544 19.08 15.88 0.12
CA ALA A 544 19.29 16.00 -1.32
C ALA A 544 17.96 16.11 -2.05
N ILE A 545 17.98 16.86 -3.15
CA ILE A 545 16.86 17.03 -4.06
C ILE A 545 17.35 17.03 -5.50
N SER A 546 16.67 16.31 -6.39
CA SER A 546 16.97 16.34 -7.82
C SER A 546 16.37 17.54 -8.55
N LEU A 547 17.03 17.91 -9.63
CA LEU A 547 16.71 19.05 -10.48
C LEU A 547 16.27 18.54 -11.86
N LEU A 548 14.96 18.57 -12.12
CA LEU A 548 14.39 18.02 -13.37
C LEU A 548 14.59 18.96 -14.57
N GLY A 549 14.83 20.25 -14.30
CA GLY A 549 15.00 21.32 -15.27
C GLY A 549 13.89 22.39 -15.15
N ALA A 550 14.11 23.58 -15.72
CA ALA A 550 13.12 24.68 -15.75
C ALA A 550 12.53 25.11 -14.38
N GLY A 551 13.27 24.89 -13.28
CA GLY A 551 12.79 25.20 -11.92
C GLY A 551 11.89 24.12 -11.32
N SER A 552 11.78 22.94 -11.96
CA SER A 552 11.10 21.76 -11.41
C SER A 552 12.08 20.87 -10.64
N TYR A 553 11.56 20.27 -9.58
CA TYR A 553 12.30 19.42 -8.66
C TYR A 553 11.71 18.01 -8.66
N GLY A 554 12.53 16.99 -8.44
CA GLY A 554 12.12 15.59 -8.43
C GLY A 554 12.18 14.99 -7.04
N SER A 555 12.75 13.79 -6.95
CA SER A 555 12.93 13.05 -5.69
C SER A 555 13.72 13.83 -4.65
N ILE A 556 13.33 13.65 -3.39
CA ILE A 556 14.01 14.19 -2.21
C ILE A 556 14.43 13.06 -1.28
N THR A 557 15.54 13.20 -0.56
CA THR A 557 15.99 12.20 0.43
C THR A 557 15.42 12.49 1.79
N ASP A 558 15.46 11.53 2.72
CA ASP A 558 15.28 11.86 4.14
C ASP A 558 16.40 12.79 4.64
N VAL A 559 16.12 13.51 5.72
CA VAL A 559 17.08 14.44 6.35
C VAL A 559 18.11 13.64 7.15
N MET A 560 19.38 13.82 6.80
CA MET A 560 20.51 13.11 7.40
C MET A 560 21.30 13.99 8.35
N PRO A 561 21.31 13.70 9.66
CA PRO A 561 22.11 14.43 10.63
C PRO A 561 23.58 14.00 10.58
N VAL A 562 24.49 14.96 10.73
CA VAL A 562 25.93 14.73 10.88
C VAL A 562 26.46 15.52 12.07
N THR A 563 27.08 14.83 13.03
CA THR A 563 27.80 15.48 14.13
C THR A 563 29.22 15.86 13.71
N VAL A 564 29.56 17.13 13.87
CA VAL A 564 30.87 17.70 13.54
C VAL A 564 31.90 17.31 14.59
N GLN A 565 33.06 16.84 14.14
CA GLN A 565 34.12 16.22 14.95
C GLN A 565 35.27 17.17 15.25
#